data_AF-A0A1V2H7Q2-F1
#
_entry.id   AF-A0A1V2H7Q2-F1
#
_cell.length_a   1.000
_cell.length_b   1.000
_cell.length_c   1.000
_cell.angle_alpha   90.00
_cell.angle_beta   90.00
_cell.angle_gamma   90.00
#
_symmetry.space_group_name_H-M   'P 1'
#
loop_
_entity.id
_entity.type
_entity.pdbx_description
1 polymer ?
#
loop_
_entity_poly.entity_id
_entity_poly.type
_entity_poly.pdbx_seq_one_letter_code
_entity_poly.pdbx_strand_id
1 'polypeptide(L)'
;MIWLMFLGLAALALAPLGWTLFRPARLRGRQEADLALYRAQLAELDREAAIGRLAPEAHRAATVEVQRRLLAAPGAAASEPAGSSRSAAFLAAVLFLAPAGGLGIYLWRGQPEIPAAPYVERQAAAARDDALLGQLRARLAQAPAGAESTRQGWILLGNAERGRGRAEAAIEAWERALALRFEGPLAAELAELQITQGAVEPAQRLLARALLEAPKEPRLRYLSGLAEAEAGRPASARSTWRALLDEAPADAPWRGVVERRLRELP
;
A
#
# COMPACT_ATOMS: atom_id res chain seq x y z
N MET A 1 16.07 20.97 4.70
CA MET A 1 15.15 22.13 4.66
C MET A 1 13.68 21.74 4.57
N ILE A 2 13.27 20.80 3.70
CA ILE A 2 11.86 20.38 3.55
C ILE A 2 11.20 19.82 4.84
N TRP A 3 11.98 19.15 5.70
CA TRP A 3 11.49 18.58 6.96
C TRP A 3 10.95 19.61 7.94
N LEU A 4 11.55 20.81 7.99
CA LEU A 4 11.06 21.90 8.84
C LEU A 4 9.73 22.46 8.32
N MET A 5 9.54 22.51 6.99
CA MET A 5 8.24 22.88 6.42
C MET A 5 7.16 21.85 6.75
N PHE A 6 7.44 20.55 6.62
CA PHE A 6 6.46 19.51 6.97
C PHE A 6 6.10 19.53 8.45
N LEU A 7 7.09 19.73 9.33
CA LEU A 7 6.86 19.81 10.77
C LEU A 7 6.03 21.06 11.13
N GLY A 8 6.31 22.20 10.49
CA GLY A 8 5.51 23.42 10.62
C GLY A 8 4.07 23.27 10.10
N LEU A 9 3.89 22.64 8.95
CA LEU A 9 2.57 22.39 8.36
C LEU A 9 1.73 21.44 9.24
N ALA A 10 2.34 20.38 9.75
CA ALA A 10 1.70 19.44 10.66
C ALA A 10 1.28 20.13 11.97
N ALA A 11 2.15 20.96 12.55
CA ALA A 11 1.83 21.73 13.75
C ALA A 11 0.66 22.70 13.51
N LEU A 12 0.64 23.39 12.36
CA LEU A 12 -0.44 24.29 11.98
C LEU A 12 -1.78 23.55 11.79
N ALA A 13 -1.76 22.38 11.16
CA ALA A 13 -2.95 21.56 10.95
C ALA A 13 -3.53 21.00 12.27
N LEU A 14 -2.68 20.70 13.26
CA LEU A 14 -3.09 20.13 14.54
C LEU A 14 -3.40 21.18 15.62
N ALA A 15 -2.95 22.42 15.46
CA ALA A 15 -3.16 23.50 16.42
C ALA A 15 -4.65 23.76 16.78
N PRO A 16 -5.61 23.75 15.84
CA PRO A 16 -7.02 23.95 16.17
C PRO A 16 -7.58 22.80 17.02
N LEU A 17 -7.14 21.57 16.78
CA LEU A 17 -7.59 20.38 17.50
C LEU A 17 -7.02 20.34 18.93
N GLY A 18 -5.76 20.74 19.11
CA GLY A 18 -5.19 20.96 20.43
C GLY A 18 -5.96 22.05 21.18
N TRP A 19 -6.22 23.19 20.52
CA TRP A 19 -6.93 24.31 21.13
C TRP A 19 -8.34 23.95 21.62
N THR A 20 -9.07 23.11 20.88
CA THR A 20 -10.42 22.67 21.27
C THR A 20 -10.41 21.66 22.40
N LEU A 21 -9.43 20.75 22.45
CA LEU A 21 -9.29 19.76 23.52
C LEU A 21 -8.82 20.36 24.85
N PHE A 22 -7.98 21.40 24.82
CA PHE A 22 -7.44 22.04 26.02
C PHE A 22 -8.29 23.21 26.55
N ARG A 23 -9.36 23.62 25.84
CA ARG A 23 -10.31 24.60 26.38
C ARG A 23 -11.40 23.91 27.20
N PRO A 24 -11.54 24.22 28.51
CA PRO A 24 -12.70 23.77 29.25
C PRO A 24 -13.96 24.36 28.59
N ALA A 25 -14.91 23.50 28.23
CA ALA A 25 -16.22 23.90 27.75
C ALA A 25 -16.92 24.67 28.87
N ARG A 26 -16.74 25.99 28.92
CA ARG A 26 -17.48 26.85 29.84
C ARG A 26 -18.91 26.90 29.32
N LEU A 27 -19.80 26.14 29.94
CA LEU A 27 -21.26 26.21 29.79
C LEU A 27 -21.84 27.54 30.33
N ARG A 28 -21.20 28.68 30.02
CA ARG A 28 -21.61 30.02 30.47
C ARG A 28 -23.02 30.38 29.98
N GLY A 29 -23.47 29.81 28.86
CA GLY A 29 -24.79 30.13 28.29
C GLY A 29 -26.00 29.56 29.04
N ARG A 30 -25.86 28.46 29.80
CA ARG A 30 -27.01 27.78 30.41
C ARG A 30 -27.55 28.52 31.65
N GLN A 31 -26.65 28.99 32.52
CA GLN A 31 -27.04 29.75 33.71
C GLN A 31 -27.63 31.12 33.38
N GLU A 32 -27.03 31.85 32.44
CA GLU A 32 -27.54 33.16 32.04
C GLU A 32 -28.93 33.05 31.38
N ALA A 33 -29.15 32.00 30.58
CA ALA A 33 -30.45 31.70 29.99
C ALA A 33 -31.51 31.31 31.05
N ASP A 34 -31.16 30.45 32.00
CA ASP A 34 -32.07 30.03 33.07
C ASP A 34 -32.45 31.22 33.98
N LEU A 35 -31.48 32.08 34.33
CA LEU A 35 -31.74 33.31 35.10
C LEU A 35 -32.62 34.30 34.32
N ALA A 36 -32.40 34.45 33.01
CA ALA A 36 -33.23 35.31 32.17
C ALA A 36 -34.68 34.79 32.11
N LEU A 37 -34.87 33.47 32.05
CA LEU A 37 -36.18 32.84 32.06
C LEU A 37 -36.93 33.12 33.38
N TYR A 38 -36.29 32.93 34.54
CA TYR A 38 -36.93 33.21 35.84
C TYR A 38 -37.26 34.70 36.02
N ARG A 39 -36.41 35.61 35.53
CA ARG A 39 -36.69 37.06 35.53
C ARG A 39 -37.90 37.39 34.65
N ALA A 40 -38.00 36.77 33.48
CA ALA A 40 -39.15 36.95 32.60
C ALA A 40 -40.44 36.44 33.23
N GLN A 41 -40.39 35.30 33.94
CA GLN A 41 -41.54 34.74 34.68
C GLN A 41 -42.04 35.69 35.78
N LEU A 42 -41.15 36.29 36.57
CA LEU A 42 -41.54 37.26 37.59
C LEU A 42 -42.18 38.51 36.98
N ALA A 43 -41.60 39.03 35.89
CA ALA A 43 -42.14 40.20 35.20
C ALA A 43 -43.52 39.92 34.56
N GLU A 44 -43.78 38.70 34.13
CA GLU A 44 -45.11 38.31 33.61
C GLU A 44 -46.15 38.27 34.73
N LEU A 45 -45.81 37.70 35.88
CA LEU A 45 -46.70 37.69 37.06
C LEU A 45 -47.06 39.12 37.50
N ASP A 46 -46.09 40.03 37.50
CA ASP A 46 -46.31 41.44 37.82
C ASP A 46 -47.25 42.13 36.81
N ARG A 47 -47.09 41.83 35.52
CA ARG A 47 -47.99 42.34 34.47
C ARG A 47 -49.41 41.83 34.63
N GLU A 48 -49.58 40.53 34.89
CA GLU A 48 -50.91 39.91 35.07
C GLU A 48 -51.64 40.43 36.31
N ALA A 49 -50.91 40.73 37.38
CA ALA A 49 -51.45 41.39 38.56
C ALA A 49 -51.87 42.84 38.27
N ALA A 50 -51.06 43.60 37.53
CA ALA A 50 -51.34 45.00 37.19
C ALA A 50 -52.61 45.18 36.34
N ILE A 51 -52.90 44.22 35.45
CA ILE A 51 -54.12 44.22 34.60
C ILE A 51 -55.31 43.52 35.28
N GLY A 52 -55.20 43.17 36.57
CA GLY A 52 -56.27 42.61 37.38
C GLY A 52 -56.67 41.16 37.05
N ARG A 53 -55.86 40.44 36.27
CA ARG A 53 -56.12 39.01 35.97
C ARG A 53 -55.72 38.08 37.11
N LEU A 54 -54.82 38.53 37.99
CA LEU A 54 -54.32 37.75 39.11
C LEU A 54 -54.64 38.43 40.44
N ALA A 55 -55.30 37.70 41.35
CA ALA A 55 -55.62 38.23 42.67
C ALA A 55 -54.31 38.53 43.48
N PRO A 56 -54.29 39.57 44.34
CA PRO A 56 -53.07 39.97 45.06
C PRO A 56 -52.45 38.91 45.96
N GLU A 57 -53.25 37.94 46.43
CA GLU A 57 -52.74 36.81 47.24
C GLU A 57 -52.13 35.71 46.36
N ALA A 58 -52.74 35.45 45.20
CA ALA A 58 -52.23 34.49 44.22
C ALA A 58 -50.90 34.96 43.61
N HIS A 59 -50.75 36.26 43.34
CA HIS A 59 -49.49 36.86 42.89
C HIS A 59 -48.34 36.67 43.88
N ARG A 60 -48.60 36.95 45.17
CA ARG A 60 -47.61 36.77 46.25
C ARG A 60 -47.20 35.31 46.40
N ALA A 61 -48.16 34.37 46.37
CA ALA A 61 -47.88 32.94 46.46
C ALA A 61 -47.05 32.44 45.26
N ALA A 62 -47.40 32.85 44.04
CA ALA A 62 -46.68 32.46 42.82
C ALA A 62 -45.24 33.02 42.80
N THR A 63 -45.05 34.26 43.22
CA THR A 63 -43.73 34.91 43.31
C THR A 63 -42.80 34.15 44.26
N VAL A 64 -43.30 33.76 45.43
CA VAL A 64 -42.51 33.02 46.44
C VAL A 64 -42.11 31.64 45.93
N GLU A 65 -42.99 30.93 45.21
CA GLU A 65 -42.65 29.62 44.63
C GLU A 65 -41.60 29.72 43.52
N VAL A 66 -41.66 30.75 42.66
CA VAL A 66 -40.63 30.99 41.63
C VAL A 66 -39.29 31.33 42.28
N GLN A 67 -39.28 32.17 43.31
CA GLN A 67 -38.07 32.48 44.09
C GLN A 67 -37.51 31.24 44.79
N ARG A 68 -38.37 30.38 45.36
CA ARG A 68 -37.96 29.12 45.98
C ARG A 68 -37.32 28.17 44.96
N ARG A 69 -37.89 28.05 43.76
CA ARG A 69 -37.31 27.25 42.66
C ARG A 69 -35.98 27.80 42.18
N LEU A 70 -35.84 29.12 42.11
CA LEU A 70 -34.59 29.78 41.78
C LEU A 70 -33.48 29.48 42.80
N LEU A 71 -33.83 29.46 44.10
CA LEU A 71 -32.90 29.13 45.18
C LEU A 71 -32.60 27.62 45.29
N ALA A 72 -33.56 26.76 44.95
CA ALA A 72 -33.40 25.31 44.94
C ALA A 72 -32.70 24.79 43.67
N ALA A 73 -32.57 25.62 42.63
CA ALA A 73 -31.84 25.27 41.43
C ALA A 73 -30.37 25.01 41.79
N PRO A 74 -29.81 23.83 41.46
CA PRO A 74 -28.42 23.54 41.76
C PRO A 74 -27.52 24.56 41.07
N GLY A 75 -26.70 25.28 41.86
CA GLY A 75 -25.67 26.17 41.33
C GLY A 75 -24.69 25.42 40.42
N ALA A 76 -24.06 26.12 39.47
CA ALA A 76 -23.16 25.58 38.43
C ALA A 76 -22.04 24.62 38.89
N ALA A 77 -21.82 24.43 40.19
CA ALA A 77 -20.88 23.46 40.71
C ALA A 77 -21.36 21.99 40.58
N ALA A 78 -22.67 21.74 40.45
CA ALA A 78 -23.21 20.37 40.44
C ALA A 78 -23.46 19.79 39.02
N SER A 79 -23.10 20.50 37.96
CA SER A 79 -23.08 19.92 36.61
C SER A 79 -21.75 19.20 36.43
N GLU A 80 -21.72 17.90 36.75
CA GLU A 80 -20.59 17.06 36.34
C GLU A 80 -20.37 17.20 34.82
N PRO A 81 -19.12 17.38 34.37
CA PRO A 81 -18.84 17.41 32.94
C PRO A 81 -19.21 16.05 32.33
N ALA A 82 -20.31 16.02 31.60
CA ALA A 82 -20.72 14.90 30.77
C ALA A 82 -19.73 14.75 29.59
N GLY A 83 -18.63 14.06 29.85
CA GLY A 83 -17.60 13.72 28.86
C GLY A 83 -16.35 13.18 29.56
N SER A 84 -16.15 11.86 29.52
CA SER A 84 -15.08 11.20 30.26
C SER A 84 -13.69 11.74 29.88
N SER A 85 -13.00 12.39 30.81
CA SER A 85 -11.61 12.87 30.67
C SER A 85 -10.64 11.84 30.05
N ARG A 86 -10.93 10.54 30.21
CA ARG A 86 -10.17 9.42 29.63
C ARG A 86 -10.17 9.40 28.09
N SER A 87 -11.26 9.80 27.41
CA SER A 87 -11.30 9.80 25.94
C SER A 87 -10.50 10.95 25.34
N ALA A 88 -10.51 12.12 25.99
CA ALA A 88 -9.69 13.26 25.61
C ALA A 88 -8.19 12.99 25.83
N ALA A 89 -7.84 12.36 26.96
CA ALA A 89 -6.46 11.94 27.23
C ALA A 89 -5.96 10.90 26.22
N PHE A 90 -6.81 9.95 25.83
CA PHE A 90 -6.48 8.96 24.80
C PHE A 90 -6.27 9.62 23.42
N LEU A 91 -7.16 10.52 23.01
CA LEU A 91 -7.01 11.27 21.75
C LEU A 91 -5.71 12.10 21.73
N ALA A 92 -5.40 12.79 22.82
CA ALA A 92 -4.15 13.53 22.95
C ALA A 92 -2.94 12.60 22.90
N ALA A 93 -2.98 11.46 23.60
CA ALA A 93 -1.91 10.46 23.57
C ALA A 93 -1.66 9.96 22.14
N VAL A 94 -2.70 9.57 21.41
CA VAL A 94 -2.59 9.12 20.01
C VAL A 94 -2.01 10.20 19.11
N LEU A 95 -2.45 11.46 19.28
CA LEU A 95 -2.00 12.59 18.47
C LEU A 95 -0.48 12.81 18.52
N PHE A 96 0.15 12.57 19.68
CA PHE A 96 1.59 12.76 19.86
C PHE A 96 2.40 11.48 19.76
N LEU A 97 1.90 10.36 20.29
CA LEU A 97 2.62 9.08 20.29
C LEU A 97 2.67 8.45 18.91
N ALA A 98 1.63 8.59 18.07
CA ALA A 98 1.64 7.97 16.75
C ALA A 98 2.71 8.58 15.82
N PRO A 99 2.85 9.92 15.68
CA PRO A 99 3.94 10.51 14.91
C PRO A 99 5.32 10.20 15.50
N ALA A 100 5.46 10.25 16.84
CA ALA A 100 6.74 9.95 17.50
C ALA A 100 7.17 8.49 17.28
N GLY A 101 6.22 7.55 17.36
CA GLY A 101 6.45 6.14 17.04
C GLY A 101 6.84 5.94 15.57
N GLY A 102 6.15 6.62 14.65
CA GLY A 102 6.50 6.62 13.23
C GLY A 102 7.91 7.13 12.97
N LEU A 103 8.30 8.23 13.61
CA LEU A 103 9.66 8.78 13.53
C LEU A 103 10.69 7.81 14.12
N GLY A 104 10.40 7.20 15.28
CA GLY A 104 11.26 6.21 15.91
C GLY A 104 11.49 4.98 15.02
N ILE A 105 10.43 4.46 14.39
CA ILE A 105 10.54 3.36 13.42
C ILE A 105 11.36 3.79 12.20
N TYR A 106 11.15 5.01 11.69
CA TYR A 106 11.93 5.53 10.56
C TYR A 106 13.41 5.69 10.90
N LEU A 107 13.76 6.16 12.10
CA LEU A 107 15.16 6.26 12.52
C LEU A 107 15.79 4.89 12.79
N TRP A 108 15.00 3.90 13.22
CA TRP A 108 15.50 2.55 13.49
C TRP A 108 15.66 1.70 12.22
N ARG A 109 14.71 1.76 11.28
CA ARG A 109 14.67 0.92 10.07
C ARG A 109 14.92 1.67 8.76
N GLY A 110 14.75 2.98 8.74
CA GLY A 110 14.94 3.80 7.55
C GLY A 110 16.41 4.09 7.28
N GLN A 111 16.65 4.80 6.18
CA GLN A 111 17.99 5.21 5.76
C GLN A 111 18.03 6.74 5.63
N PRO A 112 18.03 7.48 6.75
CA PRO A 112 17.99 8.94 6.74
C PRO A 112 19.20 9.57 6.04
N GLU A 113 20.30 8.83 5.99
CA GLU A 113 21.57 9.24 5.39
C GLU A 113 21.58 9.13 3.86
N ILE A 114 20.59 8.45 3.24
CA ILE A 114 20.52 8.37 1.77
C ILE A 114 20.01 9.69 1.23
N PRO A 115 20.80 10.40 0.40
CA PRO A 115 20.33 11.60 -0.25
C PRO A 115 19.07 11.30 -1.05
N ALA A 116 18.10 12.21 -1.02
CA ALA A 116 17.01 12.13 -2.00
C ALA A 116 17.64 12.05 -3.39
N ALA A 117 17.21 11.12 -4.22
CA ALA A 117 17.64 11.03 -5.62
C ALA A 117 16.62 11.81 -6.48
N PRO A 118 16.89 13.08 -6.85
CA PRO A 118 16.01 13.85 -7.72
C PRO A 118 15.60 13.05 -8.94
N TYR A 119 14.37 13.26 -9.40
CA TYR A 119 13.86 12.63 -10.62
C TYR A 119 14.80 12.83 -11.82
N VAL A 120 15.37 14.03 -11.95
CA VAL A 120 16.30 14.38 -13.03
C VAL A 120 17.56 13.52 -13.01
N GLU A 121 18.15 13.26 -11.84
CA GLU A 121 19.34 12.41 -11.72
C GLU A 121 19.04 10.95 -12.05
N ARG A 122 17.86 10.45 -11.63
CA ARG A 122 17.40 9.10 -12.00
C ARG A 122 17.16 8.97 -13.50
N GLN A 123 16.59 9.98 -14.14
CA GLN A 123 16.38 9.99 -15.59
C GLN A 123 17.71 10.05 -16.35
N ALA A 124 18.66 10.88 -15.90
CA ALA A 124 19.98 10.96 -16.49
C ALA A 124 20.76 9.65 -16.35
N ALA A 125 20.67 8.98 -15.19
CA ALA A 125 21.25 7.65 -14.99
C ALA A 125 20.64 6.61 -15.94
N ALA A 126 19.31 6.55 -16.02
CA ALA A 126 18.62 5.63 -16.93
C ALA A 126 18.99 5.86 -18.41
N ALA A 127 19.15 7.13 -18.83
CA ALA A 127 19.58 7.47 -20.17
C ALA A 127 21.04 7.05 -20.46
N ARG A 128 21.93 7.16 -19.46
CA ARG A 128 23.31 6.66 -19.56
C ARG A 128 23.34 5.14 -19.71
N ASP A 129 22.54 4.43 -18.91
CA ASP A 129 22.43 2.97 -18.98
C ASP A 129 21.89 2.52 -20.35
N ASP A 130 20.91 3.24 -20.89
CA ASP A 130 20.40 3.00 -22.25
C ASP A 130 21.46 3.19 -23.33
N ALA A 131 22.25 4.27 -23.22
CA ALA A 131 23.34 4.52 -24.16
C ALA A 131 24.41 3.41 -24.08
N LEU A 132 24.77 2.95 -22.88
CA LEU A 132 25.75 1.89 -22.68
C LEU A 132 25.27 0.55 -23.26
N LEU A 133 24.02 0.16 -23.01
CA LEU A 133 23.46 -1.07 -23.58
C LEU A 133 23.31 -0.98 -25.10
N GLY A 134 22.95 0.20 -25.63
CA GLY A 134 22.93 0.46 -27.06
C GLY A 134 24.31 0.29 -27.71
N GLN A 135 25.36 0.82 -27.08
CA GLN A 135 26.74 0.62 -27.52
C GLN A 135 27.17 -0.85 -27.45
N LEU A 136 26.81 -1.56 -26.38
CA LEU A 136 27.07 -2.99 -26.25
C LEU A 136 26.40 -3.78 -27.37
N ARG A 137 25.10 -3.54 -27.63
CA ARG A 137 24.35 -4.16 -28.73
C ARG A 137 25.03 -3.92 -30.09
N ALA A 138 25.44 -2.69 -30.36
CA ALA A 138 26.13 -2.34 -31.61
C ALA A 138 27.48 -3.05 -31.76
N ARG A 139 28.27 -3.13 -30.68
CA ARG A 139 29.54 -3.87 -30.68
C ARG A 139 29.34 -5.37 -30.89
N LEU A 140 28.35 -5.96 -30.22
CA LEU A 140 28.05 -7.38 -30.38
C LEU A 140 27.53 -7.72 -31.79
N ALA A 141 26.82 -6.80 -32.45
CA ALA A 141 26.38 -6.97 -33.83
C ALA A 141 27.55 -6.99 -34.84
N GLN A 142 28.68 -6.36 -34.51
CA GLN A 142 29.89 -6.34 -35.33
C GLN A 142 30.92 -7.39 -34.89
N ALA A 143 30.71 -8.03 -33.74
CA ALA A 143 31.62 -9.01 -33.19
C ALA A 143 31.55 -10.33 -33.98
N PRO A 144 32.66 -11.07 -34.10
CA PRO A 144 32.68 -12.34 -34.81
C PRO A 144 31.73 -13.35 -34.16
N ALA A 145 30.84 -13.93 -34.97
CA ALA A 145 29.82 -14.87 -34.53
C ALA A 145 30.41 -16.16 -33.91
N GLY A 146 31.61 -16.56 -34.31
CA GLY A 146 32.27 -17.75 -33.76
C GLY A 146 32.93 -17.57 -32.38
N ALA A 147 32.99 -16.36 -31.84
CA ALA A 147 33.65 -16.10 -30.56
C ALA A 147 32.70 -16.32 -29.37
N GLU A 148 33.13 -17.10 -28.37
CA GLU A 148 32.37 -17.32 -27.13
C GLU A 148 32.07 -16.01 -26.39
N SER A 149 32.97 -15.04 -26.47
CA SER A 149 32.77 -13.71 -25.90
C SER A 149 31.56 -12.98 -26.49
N THR A 150 31.27 -13.19 -27.78
CA THR A 150 30.09 -12.62 -28.45
C THR A 150 28.82 -13.24 -27.87
N ARG A 151 28.81 -14.56 -27.67
CA ARG A 151 27.68 -15.28 -27.04
C ARG A 151 27.44 -14.79 -25.61
N GLN A 152 28.50 -14.74 -24.80
CA GLN A 152 28.41 -14.25 -23.42
C GLN A 152 27.93 -12.80 -23.36
N GLY A 153 28.36 -11.95 -24.29
CA GLY A 153 27.87 -10.59 -24.40
C GLY A 153 26.37 -10.50 -24.69
N TRP A 154 25.84 -11.35 -25.58
CA TRP A 154 24.41 -11.44 -25.83
C TRP A 154 23.62 -11.92 -24.61
N ILE A 155 24.16 -12.88 -23.84
CA ILE A 155 23.55 -13.32 -22.57
C ILE A 155 23.50 -12.18 -21.56
N LEU A 156 24.61 -11.45 -21.38
CA LEU A 156 24.70 -10.32 -20.46
C LEU A 156 23.73 -9.20 -20.86
N LEU A 157 23.63 -8.90 -22.15
CA LEU A 157 22.67 -7.92 -22.66
C LEU A 157 21.23 -8.37 -22.36
N GLY A 158 20.89 -9.64 -22.61
CA GLY A 158 19.55 -10.16 -22.32
C GLY A 158 19.19 -10.11 -20.83
N ASN A 159 20.14 -10.44 -19.95
CA ASN A 159 19.95 -10.36 -18.51
C ASN A 159 19.72 -8.92 -18.05
N ALA A 160 20.49 -7.96 -18.60
CA ALA A 160 20.34 -6.55 -18.29
C ALA A 160 18.97 -6.00 -18.74
N GLU A 161 18.54 -6.34 -19.96
CA GLU A 161 17.25 -5.90 -20.50
C GLU A 161 16.08 -6.53 -19.71
N ARG A 162 16.17 -7.82 -19.33
CA ARG A 162 15.17 -8.48 -18.48
C ARG A 162 15.07 -7.82 -17.10
N GLY A 163 16.20 -7.50 -16.46
CA GLY A 163 16.23 -6.81 -15.16
C GLY A 163 15.58 -5.44 -15.19
N ARG A 164 15.50 -4.80 -16.37
CA ARG A 164 14.85 -3.51 -16.59
C ARG A 164 13.41 -3.62 -17.09
N GLY A 165 12.85 -4.84 -17.16
CA GLY A 165 11.50 -5.10 -17.64
C GLY A 165 11.32 -4.99 -19.15
N ARG A 166 12.41 -4.94 -19.93
CA ARG A 166 12.36 -4.89 -21.39
C ARG A 166 12.40 -6.29 -21.98
N ALA A 167 11.26 -6.99 -21.88
CA ALA A 167 11.12 -8.39 -22.26
C ALA A 167 11.53 -8.67 -23.72
N GLU A 168 11.02 -7.88 -24.67
CA GLU A 168 11.34 -8.01 -26.11
C GLU A 168 12.84 -7.93 -26.40
N ALA A 169 13.52 -6.93 -25.83
CA ALA A 169 14.96 -6.75 -26.01
C ALA A 169 15.78 -7.89 -25.37
N ALA A 170 15.27 -8.47 -24.27
CA ALA A 170 15.89 -9.62 -23.64
C ALA A 170 15.72 -10.90 -24.49
N ILE A 171 14.52 -11.12 -25.06
CA ILE A 171 14.22 -12.21 -25.98
C ILE A 171 15.16 -12.16 -27.17
N GLU A 172 15.26 -11.01 -27.85
CA GLU A 172 16.14 -10.84 -29.02
C GLU A 172 17.61 -11.17 -28.69
N ALA A 173 18.11 -10.68 -27.55
CA ALA A 173 19.48 -10.92 -27.14
C ALA A 173 19.74 -12.39 -26.83
N TRP A 174 18.85 -13.06 -26.09
CA TRP A 174 18.99 -14.48 -25.78
C TRP A 174 18.80 -15.39 -27.00
N GLU A 175 17.94 -15.03 -27.95
CA GLU A 175 17.83 -15.73 -29.23
C GLU A 175 19.14 -15.70 -30.02
N ARG A 176 19.78 -14.52 -30.09
CA ARG A 176 21.11 -14.40 -30.70
C ARG A 176 22.16 -15.24 -29.99
N ALA A 177 22.15 -15.28 -28.66
CA ALA A 177 23.06 -16.13 -27.90
C ALA A 177 22.84 -17.63 -28.22
N LEU A 178 21.59 -18.09 -28.26
CA LEU A 178 21.23 -19.48 -28.56
C LEU A 178 21.48 -19.87 -30.02
N ALA A 179 21.42 -18.91 -30.95
CA ALA A 179 21.78 -19.12 -32.34
C ALA A 179 23.29 -19.37 -32.51
N LEU A 180 24.13 -18.75 -31.69
CA LEU A 180 25.59 -19.01 -31.69
C LEU A 180 25.93 -20.36 -31.08
N ARG A 181 25.36 -20.66 -29.91
CA ARG A 181 25.44 -22.00 -29.30
C ARG A 181 24.20 -22.23 -28.44
N PHE A 182 23.47 -23.27 -28.80
CA PHE A 182 22.31 -23.71 -28.02
C PHE A 182 22.74 -24.27 -26.67
N GLU A 183 21.96 -23.96 -25.64
CA GLU A 183 22.18 -24.41 -24.27
C GLU A 183 20.82 -24.52 -23.57
N GLY A 184 20.49 -25.73 -23.10
CA GLY A 184 19.20 -26.03 -22.47
C GLY A 184 18.77 -25.06 -21.36
N PRO A 185 19.63 -24.74 -20.37
CA PRO A 185 19.32 -23.77 -19.32
C PRO A 185 18.88 -22.39 -19.84
N LEU A 186 19.61 -21.82 -20.81
CA LEU A 186 19.25 -20.52 -21.39
C LEU A 186 17.98 -20.61 -22.24
N ALA A 187 17.78 -21.72 -22.96
CA ALA A 187 16.55 -21.99 -23.70
C ALA A 187 15.32 -22.06 -22.77
N ALA A 188 15.47 -22.63 -21.56
CA ALA A 188 14.42 -22.63 -20.55
C ALA A 188 14.06 -21.22 -20.08
N GLU A 189 15.06 -20.36 -19.84
CA GLU A 189 14.82 -18.96 -19.44
C GLU A 189 14.13 -18.14 -20.52
N LEU A 190 14.54 -18.33 -21.78
CA LEU A 190 13.91 -17.70 -22.93
C LEU A 190 12.48 -18.19 -23.13
N ALA A 191 12.25 -19.51 -23.07
CA ALA A 191 10.91 -20.09 -23.21
C ALA A 191 9.96 -19.62 -22.11
N GLU A 192 10.41 -19.56 -20.87
CA GLU A 192 9.63 -19.02 -19.75
C GLU A 192 9.22 -17.56 -20.01
N LEU A 193 10.17 -16.72 -20.43
CA LEU A 193 9.88 -15.34 -20.77
C LEU A 193 8.89 -15.23 -21.94
N GLN A 194 9.08 -16.00 -23.01
CA GLN A 194 8.17 -16.02 -24.16
C GLN A 194 6.74 -16.45 -23.76
N ILE A 195 6.58 -17.46 -22.90
CA ILE A 195 5.28 -17.88 -22.38
C ILE A 195 4.60 -16.72 -21.64
N THR A 196 5.33 -16.00 -20.78
CA THR A 196 4.76 -14.85 -20.05
C THR A 196 4.36 -13.68 -20.95
N GLN A 197 4.95 -13.57 -22.15
CA GLN A 197 4.56 -12.60 -23.17
C GLN A 197 3.44 -13.12 -24.10
N GLY A 198 2.96 -14.35 -23.89
CA GLY A 198 1.96 -14.99 -24.76
C GLY A 198 2.52 -15.62 -26.03
N ALA A 199 3.84 -15.62 -26.22
CA ALA A 199 4.53 -16.21 -27.37
C ALA A 199 4.78 -17.72 -27.13
N VAL A 200 3.70 -18.50 -27.04
CA VAL A 200 3.75 -19.91 -26.63
C VAL A 200 4.40 -20.82 -27.69
N GLU A 201 4.12 -20.60 -28.97
CA GLU A 201 4.67 -21.40 -30.08
C GLU A 201 6.22 -21.38 -30.17
N PRO A 202 6.88 -20.21 -30.15
CA PRO A 202 8.35 -20.13 -30.02
C PRO A 202 8.89 -20.89 -28.80
N ALA A 203 8.23 -20.74 -27.65
CA ALA A 203 8.65 -21.39 -26.42
C ALA A 203 8.58 -22.92 -26.53
N GLN A 204 7.51 -23.47 -27.13
CA GLN A 204 7.37 -24.91 -27.34
C GLN A 204 8.49 -25.48 -28.21
N ARG A 205 8.91 -24.76 -29.27
CA ARG A 205 10.04 -25.20 -30.12
C ARG A 205 11.36 -25.25 -29.35
N LEU A 206 11.63 -24.25 -28.51
CA LEU A 206 12.83 -24.21 -27.67
C LEU A 206 12.84 -25.35 -26.64
N LEU A 207 11.71 -25.55 -25.96
CA LEU A 207 11.54 -26.60 -24.95
C LEU A 207 11.64 -27.99 -25.57
N ALA A 208 11.04 -28.21 -26.74
CA ALA A 208 11.14 -29.48 -27.45
C ALA A 208 12.59 -29.82 -27.78
N ARG A 209 13.37 -28.85 -28.28
CA ARG A 209 14.81 -29.05 -28.55
C ARG A 209 15.60 -29.31 -27.26
N ALA A 210 15.37 -28.53 -26.21
CA ALA A 210 16.08 -28.70 -24.94
C ALA A 210 15.79 -30.07 -24.28
N LEU A 211 14.56 -30.56 -24.42
CA LEU A 211 14.16 -31.89 -23.92
C LEU A 211 14.80 -33.05 -24.69
N LEU A 212 15.29 -32.84 -25.92
CA LEU A 212 16.09 -33.87 -26.62
C LEU A 212 17.45 -34.08 -25.93
N GLU A 213 18.06 -33.02 -25.41
CA GLU A 213 19.35 -33.07 -24.71
C GLU A 213 19.19 -33.54 -23.25
N ALA A 214 18.13 -33.08 -22.58
CA ALA A 214 17.89 -33.35 -21.17
C ALA A 214 16.43 -33.80 -20.90
N PRO A 215 16.04 -35.01 -21.34
CA PRO A 215 14.63 -35.44 -21.33
C PRO A 215 14.04 -35.62 -19.93
N LYS A 216 14.87 -35.70 -18.89
CA LYS A 216 14.47 -35.86 -17.49
C LYS A 216 14.62 -34.58 -16.67
N GLU A 217 15.03 -33.47 -17.28
CA GLU A 217 15.23 -32.22 -16.56
C GLU A 217 13.87 -31.67 -16.07
N PRO A 218 13.69 -31.46 -14.75
CA PRO A 218 12.40 -31.11 -14.19
C PRO A 218 11.86 -29.75 -14.66
N ARG A 219 12.72 -28.73 -14.80
CA ARG A 219 12.30 -27.37 -15.20
C ARG A 219 11.74 -27.35 -16.63
N LEU A 220 12.36 -28.03 -17.57
CA LEU A 220 11.96 -28.15 -18.97
C LEU A 220 10.63 -28.87 -19.09
N ARG A 221 10.44 -29.97 -18.34
CA ARG A 221 9.16 -30.69 -18.29
C ARG A 221 8.05 -29.84 -17.69
N TYR A 222 8.36 -29.11 -16.62
CA TYR A 222 7.43 -28.17 -16.01
C TYR A 222 7.01 -27.07 -17.01
N LEU A 223 7.98 -26.41 -17.65
CA LEU A 223 7.74 -25.37 -18.64
C LEU A 223 7.03 -25.88 -19.89
N SER A 224 7.27 -27.12 -20.31
CA SER A 224 6.52 -27.75 -21.41
C SER A 224 5.04 -27.91 -21.04
N GLY A 225 4.73 -28.43 -19.85
CA GLY A 225 3.34 -28.47 -19.38
C GLY A 225 2.71 -27.08 -19.22
N LEU A 226 3.49 -26.08 -18.82
CA LEU A 226 3.02 -24.69 -18.76
C LEU A 226 2.67 -24.16 -20.16
N ALA A 227 3.54 -24.36 -21.14
CA ALA A 227 3.29 -23.99 -22.52
C ALA A 227 2.06 -24.70 -23.11
N GLU A 228 1.82 -25.97 -22.74
CA GLU A 228 0.62 -26.71 -23.14
C GLU A 228 -0.65 -26.11 -22.53
N ALA A 229 -0.62 -25.72 -21.25
CA ALA A 229 -1.74 -25.09 -20.59
C ALA A 229 -2.11 -23.74 -21.23
N GLU A 230 -1.11 -22.89 -21.47
CA GLU A 230 -1.27 -21.58 -22.12
C GLU A 230 -1.71 -21.71 -23.59
N ALA A 231 -1.36 -22.81 -24.26
CA ALA A 231 -1.86 -23.14 -25.61
C ALA A 231 -3.32 -23.66 -25.63
N GLY A 232 -4.01 -23.71 -24.49
CA GLY A 232 -5.36 -24.24 -24.40
C GLY A 232 -5.44 -25.77 -24.46
N ARG A 233 -4.34 -26.48 -24.13
CA ARG A 233 -4.26 -27.95 -24.09
C ARG A 233 -4.08 -28.47 -22.65
N PRO A 234 -5.05 -28.23 -21.73
CA PRO A 234 -4.91 -28.57 -20.32
C PRO A 234 -4.79 -30.08 -20.06
N ALA A 235 -5.36 -30.92 -20.92
CA ALA A 235 -5.21 -32.38 -20.82
C ALA A 235 -3.75 -32.81 -21.02
N SER A 236 -3.05 -32.22 -22.00
CA SER A 236 -1.63 -32.47 -22.25
C SER A 236 -0.78 -31.96 -21.08
N ALA A 237 -1.02 -30.74 -20.60
CA ALA A 237 -0.35 -30.18 -19.43
C ALA A 237 -0.49 -31.09 -18.20
N ARG A 238 -1.71 -31.58 -17.94
CA ARG A 238 -2.01 -32.49 -16.83
C ARG A 238 -1.26 -33.81 -16.94
N SER A 239 -1.17 -34.37 -18.15
CA SER A 239 -0.40 -35.59 -18.41
C SER A 239 1.09 -35.37 -18.11
N THR A 240 1.69 -34.32 -18.69
CA THR A 240 3.11 -33.98 -18.51
C THR A 240 3.48 -33.76 -17.04
N TRP A 241 2.67 -33.00 -16.30
CA TRP A 241 2.94 -32.72 -14.90
C TRP A 241 2.71 -33.91 -13.96
N ARG A 242 1.78 -34.82 -14.27
CA ARG A 242 1.63 -36.08 -13.52
C ARG A 242 2.85 -36.98 -13.71
N ALA A 243 3.28 -37.19 -14.95
CA ALA A 243 4.50 -37.95 -15.23
C ALA A 243 5.73 -37.35 -14.55
N LEU A 244 5.83 -36.02 -14.52
CA LEU A 244 6.89 -35.32 -13.78
C LEU A 244 6.84 -35.62 -12.27
N LEU A 245 5.66 -35.62 -11.66
CA LEU A 245 5.48 -35.90 -10.23
C LEU A 245 5.69 -37.37 -9.87
N ASP A 246 5.37 -38.30 -10.77
CA ASP A 246 5.56 -39.73 -10.57
C ASP A 246 7.05 -40.11 -10.54
N GLU A 247 7.88 -39.42 -11.33
CA GLU A 247 9.33 -39.61 -11.37
C GLU A 247 10.10 -38.78 -10.32
N ALA A 248 9.42 -37.88 -9.60
CA ALA A 248 10.08 -36.93 -8.69
C ALA A 248 10.35 -37.54 -7.29
N PRO A 249 11.53 -37.31 -6.69
CA PRO A 249 11.80 -37.64 -5.29
C PRO A 249 10.76 -37.03 -4.35
N ALA A 250 10.34 -37.74 -3.30
CA ALA A 250 9.27 -37.29 -2.41
C ALA A 250 9.57 -35.94 -1.71
N ASP A 251 10.84 -35.63 -1.49
CA ASP A 251 11.37 -34.43 -0.84
C ASP A 251 11.74 -33.30 -1.82
N ALA A 252 11.47 -33.46 -3.12
CA ALA A 252 11.81 -32.45 -4.12
C ALA A 252 11.06 -31.12 -3.85
N PRO A 253 11.78 -30.00 -3.64
CA PRO A 253 11.20 -28.74 -3.16
C PRO A 253 10.21 -28.10 -4.15
N TRP A 254 10.30 -28.47 -5.43
CA TRP A 254 9.45 -27.97 -6.50
C TRP A 254 8.13 -28.75 -6.66
N ARG A 255 7.95 -29.90 -6.00
CA ARG A 255 6.73 -30.73 -6.14
C ARG A 255 5.45 -29.96 -5.82
N GLY A 256 5.46 -29.21 -4.71
CA GLY A 256 4.31 -28.42 -4.29
C GLY A 256 3.91 -27.32 -5.29
N VAL A 257 4.84 -26.84 -6.11
CA VAL A 257 4.56 -25.89 -7.20
C VAL A 257 3.79 -26.59 -8.32
N VAL A 258 4.26 -27.76 -8.76
CA VAL A 258 3.62 -28.54 -9.84
C VAL A 258 2.22 -29.01 -9.43
N GLU A 259 2.07 -29.52 -8.20
CA GLU A 259 0.77 -29.95 -7.66
C GLU A 259 -0.24 -28.80 -7.58
N ARG A 260 0.20 -27.60 -7.24
CA ARG A 260 -0.66 -26.41 -7.23
C ARG A 260 -1.13 -26.08 -8.64
N ARG A 261 -0.22 -26.03 -9.60
CA ARG A 261 -0.55 -25.80 -11.02
C ARG A 261 -1.53 -26.85 -11.55
N LEU A 262 -1.36 -28.11 -11.17
CA LEU A 262 -2.26 -29.20 -11.59
C LEU A 262 -3.71 -28.99 -11.11
N ARG A 263 -3.90 -28.39 -9.92
CA ARG A 263 -5.23 -28.06 -9.37
C ARG A 263 -5.84 -26.80 -9.98
N GLU A 264 -5.02 -25.89 -10.51
CA GLU A 264 -5.45 -24.65 -11.17
C GLU A 264 -5.91 -24.88 -12.63
N LEU A 265 -5.58 -26.03 -13.23
CA LEU A 265 -6.04 -26.36 -14.57
C LEU A 265 -7.56 -26.54 -14.62
N PRO A 266 -8.23 -26.04 -15.68
CA PRO A 266 -9.65 -26.26 -15.91
C PRO A 266 -10.01 -27.74 -16.17
#